data_AF-D7UAW0-F1
#
_entry.id   AF-D7UAW0-F1
#
_cell.length_a   1.000
_cell.length_b   1.000
_cell.length_c   1.000
_cell.angle_alpha   90.00
_cell.angle_beta   90.00
_cell.angle_gamma   90.00
#
_symmetry.space_group_name_H-M   'P 1'
#
loop_
_entity.id
_entity.type
_entity.pdbx_description
1 polymer ?
#
loop_
_entity_poly.entity_id
_entity_poly.type
_entity_poly.pdbx_seq_one_letter_code
_entity_poly.pdbx_strand_id
1 'polypeptide(L)'
;MFPFSRCLFSFVLLVFLVRWCDGAIIEKKVHVRIINDLGNGSDLNLHCKSKDDDLGVHVLAPHQFFEFSFRPNFWVTTLYFCRFWWGDESHWFDIYVERRDVGRCNKQCWWTVAAVGPCLLDARVQRYTLCENWKDQKPEGSSQGPKARMYNDNKHLEGNEKEGNAIIIY
;
A
#
# COMPACT_ATOMS: atom_id res chain seq x y z
N MET A 1 -21.99 -25.41 -54.45
CA MET A 1 -20.72 -24.71 -54.13
C MET A 1 -20.94 -23.95 -52.83
N PHE A 2 -20.60 -24.55 -51.69
CA PHE A 2 -21.07 -24.08 -50.39
C PHE A 2 -20.25 -22.89 -49.87
N PRO A 3 -20.90 -21.84 -49.32
CA PRO A 3 -20.21 -20.66 -48.79
C PRO A 3 -19.65 -20.88 -47.37
N PHE A 4 -19.49 -22.12 -46.91
CA PHE A 4 -19.03 -22.45 -45.56
C PHE A 4 -17.58 -22.02 -45.28
N SER A 5 -16.77 -21.84 -46.33
CA SER A 5 -15.37 -21.42 -46.21
C SER A 5 -15.22 -20.03 -45.59
N ARG A 6 -16.10 -19.08 -45.93
CA ARG A 6 -15.98 -17.68 -45.47
C ARG A 6 -16.25 -17.51 -43.97
N CYS A 7 -17.17 -18.30 -43.42
CA CYS A 7 -17.45 -18.32 -41.98
C CYS A 7 -16.34 -19.01 -41.19
N LEU A 8 -15.77 -20.10 -41.72
CA LEU A 8 -14.62 -20.79 -41.12
C LEU A 8 -13.41 -19.86 -41.04
N PHE A 9 -13.08 -19.14 -42.11
CA PHE A 9 -12.00 -18.15 -42.09
C PHE A 9 -12.27 -17.02 -41.09
N SER A 10 -13.50 -16.51 -40.99
CA SER A 10 -13.86 -15.46 -40.03
C SER A 10 -13.80 -15.92 -38.57
N PHE A 11 -14.24 -17.14 -38.26
CA PHE A 11 -14.15 -17.72 -36.92
C PHE A 11 -12.69 -17.99 -36.52
N VAL A 12 -11.90 -18.50 -37.47
CA VAL A 12 -10.45 -18.70 -37.27
C VAL A 12 -9.75 -17.37 -37.04
N LEU A 13 -10.08 -16.31 -37.79
CA LEU A 13 -9.55 -14.95 -37.57
C LEU A 13 -9.97 -14.39 -36.20
N LEU A 14 -11.22 -14.59 -35.76
CA LEU A 14 -11.67 -14.21 -34.41
C LEU A 14 -10.89 -14.96 -33.33
N VAL A 15 -10.67 -16.27 -33.48
CA VAL A 15 -9.85 -17.05 -32.54
C VAL A 15 -8.40 -16.56 -32.56
N PHE A 16 -7.83 -16.22 -33.71
CA PHE A 16 -6.48 -15.62 -33.79
C PHE A 16 -6.41 -14.22 -33.19
N LEU A 17 -7.44 -13.38 -33.33
CA LEU A 17 -7.50 -12.05 -32.70
C LEU A 17 -7.66 -12.15 -31.18
N VAL A 18 -8.46 -13.10 -30.69
CA VAL A 18 -8.56 -13.41 -29.24
C VAL A 18 -7.21 -13.96 -28.73
N ARG A 19 -6.55 -14.84 -29.49
CA ARG A 19 -5.21 -15.38 -29.18
C ARG A 19 -4.09 -14.36 -29.28
N TRP A 20 -4.25 -13.29 -30.08
CA TRP A 20 -3.31 -12.16 -30.16
C TRP A 20 -3.54 -11.18 -29.00
N CYS A 21 -4.75 -11.13 -28.45
CA CYS A 21 -5.03 -10.43 -27.19
C CYS A 21 -4.47 -11.15 -25.95
N ASP A 22 -4.08 -12.43 -26.07
CA ASP A 22 -3.37 -13.17 -25.01
C ASP A 22 -1.87 -12.81 -24.94
N GLY A 23 -1.53 -11.57 -25.30
CA GLY A 23 -0.29 -10.92 -24.88
C GLY A 23 -0.35 -10.67 -23.38
N ALA A 24 -0.23 -11.74 -22.59
CA ALA A 24 0.11 -11.80 -21.18
C ALA A 24 -0.16 -10.50 -20.39
N ILE A 25 -1.41 -10.30 -19.98
CA ILE A 25 -1.68 -9.46 -18.79
C ILE A 25 -1.10 -10.24 -17.61
N ILE A 26 0.23 -10.19 -17.44
CA ILE A 26 0.85 -10.50 -16.15
C ILE A 26 0.37 -9.37 -15.26
N GLU A 27 -0.76 -9.57 -14.59
CA GLU A 27 -1.20 -8.70 -13.52
C GLU A 27 -0.07 -8.61 -12.50
N LYS A 28 0.64 -7.49 -12.53
CA LYS A 28 1.83 -7.28 -11.71
C LYS A 28 1.41 -7.21 -10.24
N LYS A 29 1.86 -8.19 -9.45
CA LYS A 29 1.64 -8.27 -8.02
C LYS A 29 2.27 -7.05 -7.33
N VAL A 30 1.50 -6.39 -6.46
CA VAL A 30 1.94 -5.28 -5.61
C VAL A 30 2.23 -5.84 -4.23
N HIS A 31 3.31 -5.37 -3.62
CA HIS A 31 3.71 -5.69 -2.26
C HIS A 31 3.64 -4.42 -1.42
N VAL A 32 2.97 -4.51 -0.28
CA VAL A 32 2.88 -3.42 0.70
C VAL A 32 3.49 -3.92 2.00
N ARG A 33 4.51 -3.21 2.48
CA ARG A 33 5.17 -3.45 3.76
C ARG A 33 4.95 -2.25 4.66
N ILE A 34 4.56 -2.48 5.91
CA ILE A 34 4.35 -1.46 6.93
C ILE A 34 5.29 -1.75 8.08
N ILE A 35 6.16 -0.80 8.42
CA ILE A 35 7.17 -0.93 9.47
C ILE A 35 6.80 -0.03 10.65
N ASN A 36 6.88 -0.56 11.87
CA ASN A 36 6.73 0.25 13.08
C ASN A 36 7.99 1.09 13.32
N ASP A 37 7.86 2.41 13.16
CA ASP A 37 8.90 3.41 13.42
C ASP A 37 8.39 4.52 14.35
N LEU A 38 7.60 4.16 15.36
CA LEU A 38 7.06 5.11 16.34
C LEU A 38 8.16 5.80 17.18
N GLY A 39 9.38 5.26 17.21
CA GLY A 39 10.57 5.83 17.87
C GLY A 39 10.54 5.83 19.41
N ASN A 40 9.38 5.60 20.03
CA ASN A 40 9.19 5.59 21.48
C ASN A 40 9.20 4.18 22.11
N GLY A 41 9.50 3.14 21.32
CA GLY A 41 9.51 1.75 21.76
C GLY A 41 8.12 1.11 21.94
N SER A 42 7.04 1.77 21.51
CA SER A 42 5.68 1.22 21.60
C SER A 42 5.38 0.22 20.49
N ASP A 43 4.50 -0.73 20.79
CA ASP A 43 3.91 -1.60 19.79
C ASP A 43 2.90 -0.83 18.93
N LEU A 44 2.96 -1.04 17.62
CA LEU A 44 2.02 -0.49 16.66
C LEU A 44 0.97 -1.56 16.33
N ASN A 45 -0.28 -1.28 16.66
CA ASN A 45 -1.39 -2.11 16.23
C ASN A 45 -1.91 -1.57 14.90
N LEU A 46 -2.28 -2.46 13.99
CA LEU A 46 -2.87 -2.09 12.71
C LEU A 46 -3.99 -3.04 12.28
N HIS A 47 -4.98 -2.49 11.58
CA HIS A 47 -6.04 -3.25 10.93
C HIS A 47 -6.24 -2.70 9.52
N CYS A 48 -5.85 -3.47 8.53
CA CYS A 48 -5.92 -3.09 7.13
C CYS A 48 -7.01 -3.86 6.40
N LYS A 49 -7.72 -3.18 5.49
CA LYS A 49 -8.71 -3.81 4.62
C LYS A 49 -8.85 -3.08 3.30
N SER A 50 -9.32 -3.81 2.29
CA SER A 50 -9.84 -3.26 1.04
C SER A 50 -11.37 -3.26 1.08
N LYS A 51 -12.02 -3.06 -0.07
CA LYS A 51 -13.46 -3.27 -0.19
C LYS A 51 -13.84 -4.75 -0.04
N ASP A 52 -12.98 -5.63 -0.54
CA ASP A 52 -13.29 -7.05 -0.76
C ASP A 52 -12.52 -7.97 0.21
N ASP A 53 -11.42 -7.48 0.79
CA ASP A 53 -10.50 -8.27 1.64
C ASP A 53 -10.29 -7.60 3.00
N ASP A 54 -10.39 -8.37 4.08
CA ASP A 54 -10.00 -7.96 5.42
C ASP A 54 -8.72 -8.69 5.82
N LEU A 55 -7.65 -7.96 6.07
CA LEU A 55 -6.34 -8.53 6.41
C LEU A 55 -6.19 -8.82 7.91
N GLY A 56 -7.19 -8.46 8.72
CA GLY A 56 -7.20 -8.67 10.16
C GLY A 56 -6.35 -7.66 10.94
N VAL A 57 -6.32 -7.88 12.26
CA VAL A 57 -5.56 -7.07 13.22
C VAL A 57 -4.17 -7.68 13.42
N HIS A 58 -3.14 -6.84 13.34
CA HIS A 58 -1.75 -7.21 13.60
C HIS A 58 -1.13 -6.28 14.63
N VAL A 59 -0.15 -6.80 15.37
CA VAL A 59 0.64 -6.03 16.35
C VAL A 59 2.10 -6.13 15.93
N LEU A 60 2.75 -4.99 15.76
CA LEU A 60 4.14 -4.88 15.37
C LEU A 60 4.96 -4.30 16.52
N ALA A 61 5.89 -5.08 17.05
CA ALA A 61 6.90 -4.56 17.96
C ALA A 61 7.80 -3.52 17.23
N PRO A 62 8.58 -2.70 17.96
CA PRO A 62 9.46 -1.73 17.34
C PRO A 62 10.34 -2.34 16.23
N HIS A 63 10.35 -1.72 15.05
CA HIS A 63 11.05 -2.17 13.84
C HIS A 63 10.56 -3.47 13.21
N GLN A 64 9.49 -4.10 13.72
CA GLN A 64 8.82 -5.19 13.01
C GLN A 64 7.97 -4.65 11.86
N PHE A 65 7.62 -5.56 10.95
CA PHE A 65 6.81 -5.23 9.80
C PHE A 65 5.69 -6.24 9.53
N PHE A 66 4.60 -5.70 8.99
CA PHE A 66 3.52 -6.44 8.38
C PHE A 66 3.63 -6.29 6.85
N GLU A 67 3.59 -7.40 6.12
CA GLU A 67 3.63 -7.39 4.66
C GLU A 67 2.48 -8.20 4.07
N PHE A 68 1.84 -7.63 3.07
CA PHE A 68 0.83 -8.31 2.28
C PHE A 68 0.98 -7.95 0.81
N SER A 69 0.33 -8.72 -0.04
CA SER A 69 0.46 -8.55 -1.48
C SER A 69 -0.83 -8.90 -2.21
N PHE A 70 -1.08 -8.21 -3.32
CA PHE A 70 -2.33 -8.33 -4.07
C PHE A 70 -2.09 -8.03 -5.54
N ARG A 71 -3.09 -8.34 -6.37
CA ARG A 71 -3.12 -7.92 -7.77
C ARG A 71 -4.10 -6.76 -7.93
N PRO A 72 -3.66 -5.61 -8.44
CA PRO A 72 -4.57 -4.52 -8.75
C PRO A 72 -5.68 -4.94 -9.70
N ASN A 73 -6.91 -4.51 -9.41
CA ASN A 73 -8.02 -4.71 -10.33
C ASN A 73 -7.82 -3.94 -11.64
N PHE A 74 -8.38 -4.48 -12.73
CA PHE A 74 -8.29 -3.89 -14.07
C PHE A 74 -8.87 -2.47 -14.17
N TRP A 75 -9.78 -2.11 -13.27
CA TRP A 75 -10.47 -0.82 -13.25
C TRP A 75 -9.69 0.31 -12.55
N VAL A 76 -8.47 0.05 -12.07
CA VAL A 76 -7.59 1.05 -11.42
C VAL A 76 -8.27 1.71 -10.20
N THR A 77 -8.99 0.90 -9.41
CA THR A 77 -9.74 1.33 -8.23
C THR A 77 -9.26 0.67 -6.94
N THR A 78 -8.18 -0.11 -7.00
CA THR A 78 -7.65 -0.83 -5.83
C THR A 78 -7.22 0.15 -4.74
N LEU A 79 -7.76 -0.08 -3.53
CA LEU A 79 -7.57 0.74 -2.35
C LEU A 79 -7.42 -0.19 -1.14
N TYR A 80 -6.38 0.01 -0.35
CA TYR A 80 -6.27 -0.54 0.99
C TYR A 80 -6.14 0.61 1.98
N PHE A 81 -6.97 0.57 3.02
CA PHE A 81 -6.98 1.54 4.10
C PHE A 81 -6.78 0.83 5.43
N CYS A 82 -6.06 1.48 6.32
CA CYS A 82 -5.65 0.92 7.59
C CYS A 82 -6.00 1.86 8.73
N ARG A 83 -6.42 1.27 9.83
CA ARG A 83 -6.39 1.91 11.14
C ARG A 83 -5.06 1.56 11.80
N PHE A 84 -4.44 2.55 12.42
CA PHE A 84 -3.24 2.40 13.24
C PHE A 84 -3.55 2.90 14.65
N TRP A 85 -3.11 2.18 15.69
CA TRP A 85 -3.28 2.65 17.06
C TRP A 85 -2.16 2.17 17.99
N TRP A 86 -1.84 3.02 18.95
CA TRP A 86 -0.86 2.76 20.01
C TRP A 86 -1.19 3.68 21.19
N GLY A 87 -1.15 3.15 22.42
CA GLY A 87 -1.61 3.90 23.59
C GLY A 87 -3.03 4.43 23.38
N ASP A 88 -3.21 5.75 23.55
CA ASP A 88 -4.48 6.45 23.34
C ASP A 88 -4.63 7.07 21.93
N GLU A 89 -3.63 6.90 21.06
CA GLU A 89 -3.64 7.43 19.69
C GLU A 89 -4.30 6.45 18.72
N SER A 90 -5.10 6.95 17.79
CA SER A 90 -5.78 6.14 16.78
C SER A 90 -5.95 6.92 15.50
N HIS A 91 -5.27 6.49 14.43
CA HIS A 91 -5.24 7.18 13.15
C HIS A 91 -5.71 6.31 11.98
N TRP A 92 -6.19 6.96 10.93
CA TRP A 92 -6.54 6.31 9.67
C TRP A 92 -5.63 6.75 8.53
N PHE A 93 -5.32 5.84 7.62
CA PHE A 93 -4.59 6.16 6.40
C PHE A 93 -4.89 5.19 5.27
N ASP A 94 -4.90 5.70 4.04
CA ASP A 94 -4.97 4.87 2.83
C ASP A 94 -3.56 4.39 2.49
N ILE A 95 -3.18 3.21 2.98
CA ILE A 95 -1.82 2.66 2.82
C ILE A 95 -1.49 2.35 1.36
N TYR A 96 -2.51 2.09 0.55
CA TYR A 96 -2.35 1.92 -0.89
C TYR A 96 -3.51 2.51 -1.67
N VAL A 97 -3.21 3.34 -2.66
CA VAL A 97 -4.16 3.86 -3.63
C VAL A 97 -3.57 3.66 -5.02
N GLU A 98 -4.18 2.82 -5.86
CA GLU A 98 -3.62 2.46 -7.19
C GLU A 98 -3.17 3.69 -7.99
N ARG A 99 -4.05 4.70 -8.09
CA ARG A 99 -3.79 5.93 -8.85
C ARG A 99 -2.65 6.77 -8.28
N ARG A 100 -2.41 6.70 -6.96
CA ARG A 100 -1.36 7.45 -6.27
C ARG A 100 -0.02 6.70 -6.37
N ASP A 101 -0.05 5.39 -6.14
CA ASP A 101 1.17 4.64 -5.78
C ASP A 101 1.78 3.85 -6.93
N VAL A 102 1.03 3.62 -8.03
CA VAL A 102 1.54 2.89 -9.21
C VAL A 102 2.84 3.47 -9.75
N GLY A 103 3.02 4.79 -9.68
CA GLY A 103 4.24 5.49 -10.10
C GLY A 103 5.21 5.88 -8.97
N ARG A 104 4.89 5.60 -7.70
CA ARG A 104 5.71 6.04 -6.55
C ARG A 104 6.64 4.95 -6.04
N CYS A 105 6.18 3.69 -6.02
CA CYS A 105 6.87 2.62 -5.30
C CYS A 105 7.30 1.44 -6.19
N ASN A 106 7.11 1.50 -7.52
CA ASN A 106 7.48 0.42 -8.45
C ASN A 106 7.03 -0.98 -8.01
N LYS A 107 5.80 -1.09 -7.48
CA LYS A 107 5.18 -2.33 -6.92
C LYS A 107 5.71 -2.80 -5.56
N GLN A 108 6.72 -2.14 -4.99
CA GLN A 108 7.22 -2.38 -3.64
C GLN A 108 6.96 -1.14 -2.78
N CYS A 109 5.76 -1.07 -2.22
CA CYS A 109 5.31 0.04 -1.39
C CYS A 109 5.71 -0.19 0.06
N TRP A 110 6.90 0.27 0.43
CA TRP A 110 7.40 0.17 1.80
C TRP A 110 7.14 1.46 2.55
N TRP A 111 6.35 1.35 3.60
CA TRP A 111 5.94 2.44 4.47
C TRP A 111 6.58 2.27 5.86
N THR A 112 7.10 3.36 6.42
CA THR A 112 7.29 3.48 7.87
C THR A 112 6.12 4.21 8.47
N VAL A 113 5.72 3.81 9.67
CA VAL A 113 4.68 4.49 10.46
C VAL A 113 5.34 5.10 11.69
N ALA A 114 5.38 6.43 11.69
CA ALA A 114 5.82 7.24 12.83
C ALA A 114 4.62 7.99 13.43
N ALA A 115 4.78 8.56 14.63
CA ALA A 115 3.70 9.28 15.31
C ALA A 115 3.11 10.44 14.48
N VAL A 116 3.95 11.10 13.67
CA VAL A 116 3.53 12.24 12.82
C VAL A 116 2.77 11.83 11.56
N GLY A 117 2.91 10.57 11.13
CA GLY A 117 2.35 10.09 9.88
C GLY A 117 3.16 8.97 9.24
N PRO A 118 2.59 8.33 8.20
CA PRO A 118 3.29 7.35 7.40
C PRO A 118 4.19 8.00 6.34
N CYS A 119 5.36 7.41 6.10
CA CYS A 119 6.30 7.82 5.06
C CYS A 119 6.59 6.66 4.12
N LEU A 120 6.47 6.90 2.80
CA LEU A 120 6.80 5.92 1.77
C LEU A 120 8.27 6.05 1.36
N LEU A 121 8.92 4.90 1.13
CA LEU A 121 10.26 4.85 0.56
C LEU A 121 10.25 5.42 -0.88
N ASP A 122 11.00 6.50 -1.11
CA ASP A 122 11.26 6.96 -2.46
C ASP A 122 12.35 6.08 -3.09
N ALA A 123 11.93 5.24 -4.03
CA ALA A 123 12.81 4.29 -4.72
C ALA A 123 13.97 4.96 -5.47
N ARG A 124 13.89 6.25 -5.79
CA ARG A 124 14.96 6.98 -6.50
C ARG A 124 16.12 7.37 -5.60
N VAL A 125 15.82 7.74 -4.36
CA VAL A 125 16.83 8.22 -3.38
C VAL A 125 17.05 7.24 -2.22
N GLN A 126 16.32 6.14 -2.18
CA GLN A 126 16.42 5.07 -1.17
C GLN A 126 16.24 5.59 0.27
N ARG A 127 15.29 6.50 0.46
CA ARG A 127 14.95 7.10 1.76
C ARG A 127 13.44 7.31 1.91
N TYR A 128 12.94 7.25 3.14
CA TYR A 128 11.55 7.55 3.48
C TYR A 128 11.31 9.06 3.46
N THR A 129 11.09 9.63 2.27
CA THR A 129 10.93 11.08 2.06
C THR A 129 9.51 11.47 1.66
N LEU A 130 8.69 10.50 1.26
CA LEU A 130 7.32 10.74 0.79
C LEU A 130 6.32 10.57 1.93
N CYS A 131 6.33 11.52 2.86
CA CYS A 131 5.49 11.52 4.05
C CYS A 131 4.12 12.17 3.81
N GLU A 132 3.08 11.58 4.38
CA GLU A 132 1.70 12.08 4.33
C GLU A 132 1.15 12.26 5.74
N ASN A 133 0.19 13.17 5.89
CA ASN A 133 -0.52 13.33 7.16
C ASN A 133 -1.58 12.23 7.31
N TRP A 134 -1.93 11.95 8.56
CA TRP A 134 -3.08 11.11 8.90
C TRP A 134 -4.37 11.61 8.24
N LYS A 135 -5.25 10.66 7.87
CA LYS A 135 -6.59 10.89 7.31
C LYS A 135 -7.65 10.67 8.37
N ASP A 136 -7.46 11.27 9.54
CA ASP A 136 -8.41 11.14 10.64
C ASP A 136 -9.71 11.84 10.25
N GLN A 137 -10.84 11.20 10.57
CA GLN A 137 -12.12 11.88 10.47
C GLN A 137 -12.09 13.06 11.44
N LYS A 138 -12.40 14.26 10.94
CA LYS A 138 -12.66 15.38 11.83
C LYS A 138 -13.77 14.96 12.78
N PRO A 139 -13.61 15.06 14.10
CA PRO A 139 -14.74 14.90 15.00
C PRO A 139 -15.80 15.91 14.58
N GLU A 140 -17.03 15.46 14.36
CA GLU A 140 -18.19 16.32 14.13
C GLU A 140 -18.25 17.31 15.31
N GLY A 141 -17.91 18.59 15.05
CA GLY A 141 -18.00 19.67 16.03
C GLY A 141 -16.70 20.35 16.49
N SER A 142 -15.51 20.05 15.94
CA SER A 142 -14.28 20.73 16.35
C SER A 142 -13.89 21.91 15.44
N SER A 143 -14.17 23.14 15.89
CA SER A 143 -13.60 24.37 15.36
C SER A 143 -12.27 24.69 16.06
N GLN A 144 -11.19 24.02 15.67
CA GLN A 144 -9.83 24.47 16.01
C GLN A 144 -8.89 24.10 14.86
N GLY A 145 -8.28 25.14 14.27
CA GLY A 145 -7.41 25.04 13.11
C GLY A 145 -6.14 24.22 13.39
N PRO A 146 -5.38 23.86 12.34
CA PRO A 146 -4.20 23.01 12.47
C PRO A 146 -3.16 23.69 13.36
N LYS A 147 -2.80 23.01 14.46
CA LYS A 147 -1.65 23.38 15.28
C LYS A 147 -0.40 22.91 14.56
N ALA A 148 0.19 23.78 13.73
CA ALA A 148 1.54 23.56 13.20
C ALA A 148 2.51 23.48 14.39
N ARG A 149 3.07 22.31 14.65
CA ARG A 149 4.17 22.13 15.60
C ARG A 149 5.42 21.89 14.75
N MET A 150 6.33 22.86 14.74
CA MET A 150 7.60 22.77 14.04
C MET A 150 8.43 21.60 14.60
N TYR A 151 8.92 20.72 13.73
CA TYR A 151 9.89 19.69 14.09
C TYR A 151 11.29 20.17 13.74
N ASN A 152 12.23 19.92 14.66
CA ASN A 152 13.64 20.28 14.56
C ASN A 152 14.41 18.98 14.32
N ASP A 153 15.00 18.83 13.13
CA ASP A 153 15.80 17.67 12.77
C ASP A 153 17.16 17.72 13.47
N ASN A 154 17.48 16.67 14.24
CA ASN A 154 18.84 16.14 14.37
C ASN A 154 18.84 14.76 15.05
N LYS A 155 19.56 13.82 14.42
CA LYS A 155 19.70 12.36 14.68
C LYS A 155 18.55 11.52 14.10
N HIS A 156 18.76 10.42 13.38
CA HIS A 156 19.94 9.55 13.27
C HIS A 156 19.90 8.82 11.92
N LEU A 157 20.99 8.89 11.16
CA LEU A 157 21.36 7.81 10.24
C LEU A 157 22.06 6.74 11.06
N GLU A 158 21.97 5.50 10.57
CA GLU A 158 22.62 4.27 11.07
C GLU A 158 21.83 3.49 12.12
N GLY A 159 20.97 2.60 11.62
CA GLY A 159 20.43 1.48 12.38
C GLY A 159 20.37 0.27 11.46
N ASN A 160 21.25 -0.70 11.71
CA ASN A 160 21.26 -2.01 11.07
C ASN A 160 19.85 -2.60 11.02
N GLU A 161 19.50 -3.16 9.86
CA GLU A 161 18.37 -4.06 9.66
C GLU A 161 18.48 -5.20 10.68
N LYS A 162 17.74 -5.07 11.79
CA LYS A 162 17.56 -6.17 12.73
C LYS A 162 16.42 -7.01 12.18
N GLU A 163 16.67 -8.30 12.02
CA GLU A 163 15.67 -9.33 11.72
C GLU A 163 14.53 -9.27 12.75
N GLY A 164 13.52 -8.45 12.45
CA GLY A 164 12.22 -8.52 13.09
C GLY A 164 11.44 -9.65 12.44
N ASN A 165 10.82 -10.50 13.27
CA ASN A 165 9.93 -11.56 12.79
C ASN A 165 8.89 -10.96 11.81
N ALA A 166 8.88 -11.49 10.59
CA ALA A 166 8.03 -11.03 9.51
C ALA A 166 6.63 -11.66 9.62
N ILE A 167 5.58 -10.85 9.60
CA ILE A 167 4.21 -11.33 9.37
C ILE A 167 3.90 -11.12 7.89
N ILE A 168 3.96 -12.20 7.11
CA ILE A 168 3.73 -12.18 5.66
C ILE A 168 2.45 -12.96 5.35
N ILE A 169 1.49 -12.29 4.69
CA ILE A 169 0.25 -12.91 4.21
C ILE A 169 0.27 -12.90 2.67
N TYR A 170 0.07 -14.06 2.06
CA TYR A 170 0.24 -14.30 0.61
C TYR A 170 -1.04 -14.22 -0.21
#